data_AF-A0A7S1B0Z6-F1
#
_entry.id   AF-A0A7S1B0Z6-F1
#
_cell.length_a   1.000
_cell.length_b   1.000
_cell.length_c   1.000
_cell.angle_alpha   90.00
_cell.angle_beta   90.00
_cell.angle_gamma   90.00
#
_symmetry.space_group_name_H-M   'P 1'
#
loop_
_entity.id
_entity.type
_entity.pdbx_description
1 polymer ?
#
loop_
_entity_poly.entity_id
_entity_poly.type
_entity_poly.pdbx_seq_one_letter_code
_entity_poly.pdbx_strand_id
1 'polypeptide(L)'
;LSLTSAMMFSQLEGKNSLNLERGYNILDLNSLDMSTIRALVKEEKKAEVVAQWVKVLIIKSINNGVLSVPPPILTRVFQELDVSMGVYHGAERFSQVPFPFPYAATLDLLMILHTLITPFVVINLVGENAFLPIPLCGLVIFVMWNLHLIPAELENPYDGDMNDL
;
A
#
# COMPACT_ATOMS: atom_id res chain seq x y z
N LEU A 1 3.47 -13.93 -11.40
CA LEU A 1 3.78 -13.64 -9.99
C LEU A 1 3.81 -14.94 -9.18
N SER A 2 4.67 -15.05 -8.17
CA SER A 2 4.60 -16.14 -7.20
C SER A 2 3.37 -15.96 -6.30
N LEU A 3 2.83 -17.06 -5.76
CA LEU A 3 1.69 -16.99 -4.82
C LEU A 3 2.00 -16.10 -3.61
N THR A 4 3.22 -16.17 -3.08
CA THR A 4 3.66 -15.34 -1.93
C THR A 4 3.57 -13.85 -2.24
N SER A 5 4.10 -13.44 -3.40
CA SER A 5 4.07 -12.03 -3.82
C SER A 5 2.64 -11.56 -4.06
N ALA A 6 1.78 -12.41 -4.63
CA ALA A 6 0.38 -12.08 -4.85
C ALA A 6 -0.38 -11.89 -3.51
N MET A 7 -0.11 -12.74 -2.50
CA MET A 7 -0.71 -12.57 -1.17
C MET A 7 -0.19 -11.30 -0.48
N MET A 8 1.11 -10.99 -0.60
CA MET A 8 1.68 -9.77 -0.05
C MET A 8 1.01 -8.51 -0.61
N PHE A 9 0.91 -8.39 -1.94
CA PHE A 9 0.26 -7.24 -2.57
C PHE A 9 -1.22 -7.12 -2.21
N SER A 10 -1.95 -8.23 -2.22
CA SER A 10 -3.37 -8.24 -1.83
C SER A 10 -3.60 -7.73 -0.40
N GLN A 11 -2.66 -7.97 0.52
CA GLN A 11 -2.74 -7.45 1.88
C GLN A 11 -2.32 -5.98 1.99
N LEU A 12 -1.33 -5.54 1.21
CA LEU A 12 -0.90 -4.13 1.15
C LEU A 12 -2.00 -3.21 0.57
N GLU A 13 -2.80 -3.72 -0.36
CA GLU A 13 -3.96 -3.02 -0.92
C GLU A 13 -5.10 -2.80 0.10
N GLY A 14 -5.06 -3.44 1.28
CA GLY A 14 -6.15 -3.36 2.28
C GLY A 14 -7.47 -4.00 1.84
N LYS A 15 -7.52 -4.62 0.65
CA LYS A 15 -8.71 -5.27 0.08
C LYS A 15 -8.77 -6.72 0.56
N ASN A 16 -9.63 -6.99 1.54
CA ASN A 16 -9.88 -8.32 2.10
C ASN A 16 -10.39 -9.35 1.07
N SER A 17 -10.96 -8.88 -0.04
CA SER A 17 -11.36 -9.71 -1.17
C SER A 17 -10.15 -10.03 -2.03
N LEU A 18 -9.82 -11.32 -2.16
CA LEU A 18 -9.08 -11.84 -3.31
C LEU A 18 -9.92 -11.59 -4.56
N ASN A 19 -9.95 -10.34 -5.03
CA ASN A 19 -10.45 -10.01 -6.34
C ASN A 19 -9.40 -10.53 -7.33
N LEU A 20 -9.52 -11.81 -7.65
CA LEU A 20 -8.82 -12.47 -8.76
C LEU A 20 -8.99 -11.70 -10.09
N GLU A 21 -9.92 -10.75 -10.15
CA GLU A 21 -10.18 -9.87 -11.28
C GLU A 21 -9.07 -8.82 -11.52
N ARG A 22 -8.28 -8.43 -10.50
CA ARG A 22 -7.03 -7.68 -10.72
C ARG A 22 -5.91 -8.66 -11.11
N GLY A 23 -6.09 -9.35 -12.23
CA GLY A 23 -5.09 -9.87 -13.17
C GLY A 23 -3.69 -10.33 -12.70
N TYR A 24 -3.46 -10.71 -11.44
CA TYR A 24 -2.18 -11.28 -11.05
C TYR A 24 -2.10 -12.65 -11.72
N ASN A 25 -1.27 -12.75 -12.76
CA ASN A 25 -0.96 -14.01 -13.41
C ASN A 25 -0.14 -14.85 -12.43
N ILE A 26 -0.83 -15.55 -11.51
CA ILE A 26 -0.21 -16.39 -10.49
C ILE A 26 0.30 -17.65 -11.17
N LEU A 27 1.57 -17.95 -10.94
CA LEU A 27 2.19 -19.17 -11.44
C LEU A 27 1.55 -20.38 -10.77
N ASP A 28 0.88 -21.19 -11.60
CA ASP A 28 0.38 -22.54 -11.32
C ASP A 28 -0.41 -22.72 -10.00
N LEU A 29 -1.63 -22.18 -9.98
CA LEU A 29 -2.60 -22.44 -8.91
C LEU A 29 -3.19 -23.87 -8.95
N ASN A 30 -3.15 -24.53 -10.10
CA ASN A 30 -3.83 -25.81 -10.31
C ASN A 30 -3.10 -26.99 -9.70
N SER A 31 -1.79 -26.87 -9.42
CA SER A 31 -1.01 -27.90 -8.73
C SER A 31 -1.18 -27.89 -7.21
N LEU A 32 -1.79 -26.86 -6.64
CA LEU A 32 -2.09 -26.75 -5.23
C LEU A 32 -3.47 -27.32 -4.91
N ASP A 33 -3.59 -28.02 -3.78
CA ASP A 33 -4.86 -28.58 -3.36
C ASP A 33 -5.88 -27.46 -3.05
N MET A 34 -7.03 -27.52 -3.72
CA MET A 34 -8.08 -26.52 -3.65
C MET A 34 -8.70 -26.41 -2.25
N SER A 35 -8.56 -27.43 -1.41
CA SER A 35 -8.94 -27.34 0.01
C SER A 35 -8.05 -26.36 0.78
N THR A 36 -6.73 -26.41 0.51
CA THR A 36 -5.71 -25.58 1.16
C THR A 36 -5.82 -24.12 0.72
N ILE A 37 -6.09 -23.88 -0.57
CA ILE A 37 -6.35 -22.51 -1.09
C ILE A 37 -7.59 -21.91 -0.43
N ARG A 38 -8.66 -22.68 -0.27
CA ARG A 38 -9.88 -22.21 0.41
C ARG A 38 -9.67 -21.92 1.89
N ALA A 39 -8.79 -22.67 2.56
CA ALA A 39 -8.38 -22.35 3.91
C ALA A 39 -7.58 -21.04 3.95
N LEU A 40 -6.64 -20.83 3.00
CA LEU A 40 -5.84 -19.61 2.90
C LEU A 40 -6.68 -18.35 2.72
N VAL A 41 -7.75 -18.41 1.92
CA VAL A 41 -8.64 -17.26 1.71
C VAL A 41 -9.27 -16.75 3.02
N LYS A 42 -9.48 -17.64 3.99
CA LYS A 42 -10.10 -17.31 5.28
C LYS A 42 -9.13 -16.73 6.31
N GLU A 43 -7.83 -16.89 6.09
CA GLU A 43 -6.81 -16.39 7.01
C GLU A 43 -6.61 -14.88 6.82
N GLU A 44 -6.38 -14.18 7.93
CA GLU A 44 -6.06 -12.75 7.93
C GLU A 44 -4.63 -12.50 7.42
N LYS A 45 -3.71 -13.42 7.78
CA LYS A 45 -2.26 -13.35 7.53
C LYS A 45 -1.81 -14.26 6.39
N LYS A 46 -2.32 -13.98 5.19
CA LYS A 46 -2.18 -14.85 4.00
C LYS A 46 -0.72 -14.97 3.54
N ALA A 47 0.03 -13.85 3.48
CA ALA A 47 1.43 -13.88 3.06
C ALA A 47 2.31 -14.71 4.00
N GLU A 48 2.09 -14.60 5.31
CA GLU A 48 2.84 -15.33 6.32
C GLU A 48 2.58 -16.82 6.27
N VAL A 49 1.31 -17.23 6.08
CA VAL A 49 0.93 -18.63 5.90
C VAL A 49 1.62 -19.22 4.66
N VAL A 50 1.62 -18.51 3.53
CA VAL A 50 2.29 -18.99 2.31
C VAL A 50 3.81 -19.07 2.49
N ALA A 51 4.44 -18.07 3.13
CA ALA A 51 5.87 -18.13 3.42
C ALA A 51 6.25 -19.28 4.37
N GLN A 52 5.40 -19.57 5.36
CA GLN A 52 5.57 -20.73 6.22
C GLN A 52 5.45 -22.04 5.44
N TRP A 53 4.50 -22.14 4.50
CA TRP A 53 4.38 -23.33 3.65
C TRP A 53 5.62 -23.57 2.81
N VAL A 54 6.22 -22.50 2.26
CA VAL A 54 7.50 -22.61 1.53
C VAL A 54 8.60 -23.15 2.44
N LYS A 55 8.73 -22.66 3.68
CA LYS A 55 9.72 -23.17 4.62
C LYS A 55 9.50 -24.64 4.98
N VAL A 56 8.25 -25.03 5.23
CA VAL A 56 7.86 -26.43 5.53
C VAL A 56 8.15 -27.34 4.32
N LEU A 57 7.88 -26.87 3.10
CA LEU A 57 8.18 -27.61 1.88
C LEU A 57 9.69 -27.87 1.75
N ILE A 58 10.53 -26.85 2.00
CA ILE A 58 11.98 -27.00 1.98
C ILE A 58 12.44 -28.05 3.01
N ILE A 59 11.93 -28.02 4.23
CA ILE A 59 12.25 -29.00 5.29
C ILE A 59 11.85 -30.42 4.87
N LYS A 60 10.64 -30.61 4.31
CA LYS A 60 10.17 -31.92 3.82
C LYS A 60 11.06 -32.45 2.69
N SER A 61 11.47 -31.59 1.75
CA SER A 61 12.34 -31.98 0.62
C SER A 61 13.73 -32.43 1.06
N ILE A 62 14.25 -31.91 2.18
CA ILE A 62 15.51 -32.37 2.77
C ILE A 62 15.34 -33.74 3.42
N ASN A 63 14.29 -33.92 4.23
CA ASN A 63 14.01 -35.19 4.90
C ASN A 63 13.79 -36.34 3.90
N ASN A 64 13.20 -36.03 2.74
CA ASN A 64 12.96 -37.00 1.66
C ASN A 64 14.18 -37.22 0.76
N GLY A 65 15.33 -36.57 1.03
CA GLY A 65 16.57 -36.73 0.26
C GLY A 65 16.55 -36.08 -1.13
N VAL A 66 15.46 -35.38 -1.51
CA VAL A 66 15.37 -34.64 -2.77
C VAL A 66 16.34 -33.46 -2.78
N LEU A 67 16.52 -32.83 -1.62
CA LEU A 67 17.43 -31.70 -1.43
C LEU A 67 18.62 -32.13 -0.56
N SER A 68 19.78 -32.40 -1.17
CA SER A 68 21.02 -32.80 -0.48
C SER A 68 21.99 -31.62 -0.34
N VAL A 69 21.53 -30.54 0.30
CA VAL A 69 22.31 -29.31 0.47
C VAL A 69 22.85 -29.20 1.91
N PRO A 70 24.11 -28.80 2.12
CA PRO A 70 24.66 -28.59 3.46
C PRO A 70 23.85 -27.59 4.31
N PRO A 71 23.72 -27.80 5.63
CA PRO A 71 22.96 -26.93 6.52
C PRO A 71 23.31 -25.43 6.43
N PRO A 72 24.58 -24.99 6.27
CA PRO A 72 24.92 -23.56 6.19
C PRO A 72 24.30 -22.84 5.00
N ILE A 73 24.17 -23.51 3.84
CA ILE A 73 23.57 -22.91 2.63
C ILE A 73 22.06 -22.80 2.80
N LEU A 74 21.46 -23.81 3.44
CA LEU A 74 20.04 -23.83 3.73
C LEU A 74 19.65 -22.71 4.71
N THR A 75 20.43 -22.51 5.77
CA THR A 75 20.21 -21.41 6.72
C THR A 75 20.18 -20.06 6.00
N ARG A 76 21.04 -19.87 4.99
CA ARG A 76 21.02 -18.64 4.18
C ARG A 76 19.71 -18.46 3.42
N VAL A 77 19.13 -19.52 2.85
CA VAL A 77 17.82 -19.44 2.17
C VAL A 77 16.71 -19.03 3.14
N PHE A 78 16.70 -19.59 4.35
CA PHE A 78 15.72 -19.17 5.37
C PHE A 78 15.92 -17.72 5.80
N GLN A 79 17.17 -17.28 5.96
CA GLN A 79 17.49 -15.88 6.26
C GLN A 79 16.99 -14.93 5.18
N GLU A 80 17.19 -15.24 3.89
CA GLU A 80 16.68 -14.41 2.79
C GLU A 80 15.13 -14.35 2.77
N LEU A 81 14.46 -15.47 3.05
CA LEU A 81 13.00 -15.50 3.17
C LEU A 81 12.50 -14.65 4.36
N ASP A 82 13.21 -14.69 5.48
CA ASP A 82 12.89 -13.88 6.66
C ASP A 82 13.14 -12.39 6.40
N VAL A 83 14.22 -12.04 5.71
CA VAL A 83 14.49 -10.67 5.26
C VAL A 83 13.37 -10.18 4.35
N SER A 84 12.94 -10.99 3.37
CA SER A 84 11.82 -10.65 2.49
C SER A 84 10.53 -10.40 3.27
N MET A 85 10.23 -11.22 4.28
CA MET A 85 9.05 -11.02 5.14
C MET A 85 9.18 -9.76 6.01
N GLY A 86 10.39 -9.45 6.48
CA GLY A 86 10.67 -8.22 7.22
C GLY A 86 10.43 -6.95 6.38
N VAL A 87 10.83 -6.97 5.10
CA VAL A 87 10.56 -5.88 4.15
C VAL A 87 9.06 -5.74 3.91
N TYR A 88 8.34 -6.86 3.73
CA TYR A 88 6.88 -6.86 3.58
C TYR A 88 6.18 -6.24 4.79
N HIS A 89 6.52 -6.63 6.02
CA HIS A 89 5.94 -6.01 7.23
C HIS A 89 6.29 -4.53 7.36
N GLY A 90 7.45 -4.11 6.84
CA GLY A 90 7.78 -2.69 6.71
C GLY A 90 6.77 -1.96 5.83
N ALA A 91 6.48 -2.49 4.64
CA ALA A 91 5.49 -1.96 3.72
C ALA A 91 4.06 -2.00 4.30
N GLU A 92 3.71 -3.08 5.00
CA GLU A 92 2.40 -3.26 5.64
C GLU A 92 2.12 -2.15 6.67
N ARG A 93 3.12 -1.74 7.44
CA ARG A 93 2.98 -0.63 8.39
C ARG A 93 2.68 0.71 7.72
N PHE A 94 3.23 0.96 6.53
CA PHE A 94 2.94 2.19 5.80
C PHE A 94 1.52 2.20 5.25
N SER A 95 1.01 1.04 4.80
CA SER A 95 -0.37 0.90 4.34
C SER A 95 -1.40 0.94 5.47
N GLN A 96 -1.12 0.30 6.62
CA GLN A 96 -2.10 0.10 7.69
C GLN A 96 -2.14 1.22 8.74
N VAL A 97 -1.15 2.12 8.78
CA VAL A 97 -1.11 3.21 9.76
C VAL A 97 -1.51 4.51 9.06
N PRO A 98 -2.81 4.82 8.98
CA PRO A 98 -3.26 6.04 8.36
C PRO A 98 -2.86 7.26 9.19
N PHE A 99 -2.86 8.41 8.56
CA PHE A 99 -2.67 9.69 9.19
C PHE A 99 -3.71 9.88 10.31
N PRO A 100 -3.30 10.36 11.51
CA PRO A 100 -4.25 10.61 12.58
C PRO A 100 -5.44 11.46 12.14
N PHE A 101 -6.63 10.88 12.21
CA PHE A 101 -7.89 11.54 11.81
C PHE A 101 -8.05 12.98 12.35
N PRO A 102 -7.74 13.28 13.63
CA PRO A 102 -7.90 14.64 14.14
C PRO A 102 -7.06 15.67 13.39
N TYR A 103 -5.88 15.29 12.92
CA TYR A 103 -5.01 16.19 12.17
C TYR A 103 -5.55 16.45 10.76
N ALA A 104 -5.94 15.39 10.04
CA ALA A 104 -6.56 15.52 8.72
C ALA A 104 -7.80 16.44 8.79
N ALA A 105 -8.68 16.21 9.77
CA ALA A 105 -9.86 17.04 9.99
C ALA A 105 -9.52 18.51 10.30
N THR A 106 -8.46 18.77 11.08
CA THR A 106 -8.02 20.16 11.34
C THR A 106 -7.45 20.85 10.11
N LEU A 107 -6.70 20.12 9.25
CA LEU A 107 -6.20 20.67 7.99
C LEU A 107 -7.34 20.97 7.02
N ASP A 108 -8.31 20.08 6.89
CA ASP A 108 -9.50 20.31 6.05
C ASP A 108 -10.24 21.58 6.49
N LEU A 109 -10.48 21.74 7.80
CA LEU A 109 -11.12 22.93 8.34
C LEU A 109 -10.30 24.20 8.08
N LEU A 110 -8.97 24.12 8.25
CA LEU A 110 -8.07 25.24 7.96
C LEU A 110 -8.12 25.63 6.48
N MET A 111 -8.15 24.66 5.57
CA MET A 111 -8.21 24.87 4.12
C MET A 111 -9.54 25.47 3.67
N ILE A 112 -10.66 25.06 4.30
CA ILE A 112 -11.97 25.69 4.08
C ILE A 112 -11.94 27.15 4.54
N LEU A 113 -11.44 27.42 5.75
CA LEU A 113 -11.31 28.79 6.26
C LEU A 113 -10.39 29.65 5.37
N HIS A 114 -9.26 29.10 4.94
CA HIS A 114 -8.34 29.76 4.01
C HIS A 114 -9.04 30.14 2.70
N THR A 115 -9.84 29.24 2.15
CA THR A 115 -10.62 29.47 0.92
C THR A 115 -11.65 30.58 1.09
N LEU A 116 -12.28 30.67 2.27
CA LEU A 116 -13.26 31.72 2.58
C LEU A 116 -12.62 33.09 2.84
N ILE A 117 -11.47 33.13 3.52
CA ILE A 117 -10.79 34.38 3.91
C ILE A 117 -10.00 35.00 2.75
N THR A 118 -9.37 34.18 1.91
CA THR A 118 -8.49 34.62 0.82
C THR A 118 -9.13 35.64 -0.14
N PRO A 119 -10.39 35.50 -0.59
CA PRO A 119 -11.06 36.50 -1.42
C PRO A 119 -11.10 37.89 -0.77
N PHE A 120 -11.42 37.96 0.52
CA PHE A 120 -11.48 39.23 1.26
C PHE A 120 -10.10 39.87 1.35
N VAL A 121 -9.06 39.08 1.64
CA VAL A 121 -7.68 39.57 1.73
C VAL A 121 -7.21 40.11 0.37
N VAL A 122 -7.44 39.37 -0.71
CA VAL A 122 -7.00 39.75 -2.06
C VAL A 122 -7.72 41.00 -2.57
N ILE A 123 -9.02 41.15 -2.31
CA ILE A 123 -9.78 42.36 -2.65
C ILE A 123 -9.21 43.58 -1.91
N ASN A 124 -8.86 43.44 -0.63
CA ASN A 124 -8.26 44.53 0.13
C ASN A 124 -6.83 44.87 -0.36
N LEU A 125 -6.06 43.87 -0.80
CA LEU A 125 -4.66 44.06 -1.20
C LEU A 125 -4.52 44.69 -2.60
N VAL A 126 -5.37 44.31 -3.57
CA VAL A 126 -5.23 44.73 -4.96
C VAL A 126 -6.54 45.21 -5.59
N GLY A 127 -7.50 45.63 -4.77
CA GLY A 127 -8.82 46.10 -5.21
C GLY A 127 -8.78 47.36 -6.09
N GLU A 128 -7.66 48.07 -6.15
CA GLU A 128 -7.45 49.19 -7.08
C GLU A 128 -7.48 48.74 -8.55
N ASN A 129 -7.11 47.49 -8.83
CA ASN A 129 -7.18 46.90 -10.17
C ASN A 129 -8.43 46.04 -10.32
N ALA A 130 -9.31 46.38 -11.26
CA ALA A 130 -10.59 45.66 -11.45
C ALA A 130 -10.42 44.20 -11.93
N PHE A 131 -9.31 43.86 -12.60
CA PHE A 131 -9.11 42.56 -13.26
C PHE A 131 -8.13 41.61 -12.55
N LEU A 132 -7.29 42.11 -11.64
CA LEU A 132 -6.24 41.32 -10.98
C LEU A 132 -6.72 40.43 -9.81
N PRO A 133 -7.69 40.85 -8.97
CA PRO A 133 -8.08 40.09 -7.78
C PRO A 133 -8.60 38.68 -8.06
N ILE A 134 -9.39 38.52 -9.13
CA ILE A 134 -10.01 37.24 -9.50
C ILE A 134 -8.96 36.17 -9.86
N PRO A 135 -8.07 36.37 -10.85
CA PRO A 135 -7.06 35.36 -11.20
C PRO A 135 -6.07 35.12 -10.07
N LEU A 136 -5.70 36.15 -9.29
CA LEU A 136 -4.78 35.99 -8.17
C LEU A 136 -5.38 35.14 -7.04
N CYS A 137 -6.64 35.41 -6.68
CA CYS A 137 -7.38 34.63 -5.69
C CYS A 137 -7.52 33.16 -6.14
N GLY A 138 -7.89 32.94 -7.40
CA GLY A 138 -7.98 31.61 -7.98
C GLY A 138 -6.65 30.86 -7.95
N LEU A 139 -5.54 31.52 -8.30
CA LEU A 139 -4.20 30.92 -8.26
C LEU A 139 -3.80 30.50 -6.83
N VAL A 140 -3.98 31.39 -5.85
CA VAL A 140 -3.59 31.11 -4.45
C VAL A 140 -4.39 29.95 -3.88
N ILE A 141 -5.71 29.97 -4.04
CA ILE A 141 -6.60 28.90 -3.57
C ILE A 141 -6.22 27.58 -4.28
N PHE A 142 -6.04 27.61 -5.60
CA PHE A 142 -5.67 26.43 -6.38
C PHE A 142 -4.36 25.80 -5.89
N VAL A 143 -3.30 26.60 -5.72
CA VAL A 143 -2.00 26.09 -5.27
C VAL A 143 -2.10 25.47 -3.87
N MET A 144 -2.81 26.12 -2.95
CA MET A 144 -2.96 25.61 -1.58
C MET A 144 -3.77 24.31 -1.53
N TRP A 145 -4.84 24.19 -2.32
CA TRP A 145 -5.61 22.94 -2.41
C TRP A 145 -4.80 21.80 -3.03
N ASN A 146 -3.99 22.07 -4.05
CA ASN A 146 -3.10 21.04 -4.60
C ASN A 146 -2.08 20.58 -3.55
N LEU A 147 -1.50 21.50 -2.78
CA LEU A 147 -0.55 21.17 -1.71
C LEU A 147 -1.19 20.34 -0.60
N HIS A 148 -2.49 20.52 -0.33
CA HIS A 148 -3.26 19.73 0.64
C HIS A 148 -3.66 18.34 0.12
N LEU A 149 -4.06 18.24 -1.16
CA LEU A 149 -4.57 17.00 -1.74
C LEU A 149 -3.46 16.02 -2.17
N ILE A 150 -2.34 16.51 -2.70
CA ILE A 150 -1.23 15.64 -3.17
C ILE A 150 -0.72 14.70 -2.07
N PRO A 151 -0.47 15.14 -0.82
CA PRO A 151 -0.03 14.24 0.24
C PRO A 151 -1.06 13.18 0.60
N ALA A 152 -2.36 13.48 0.49
CA ALA A 152 -3.43 12.52 0.77
C ALA A 152 -3.43 11.38 -0.26
N GLU A 153 -3.19 11.70 -1.54
CA GLU A 153 -3.03 10.69 -2.61
C GLU A 153 -1.76 9.85 -2.42
N LEU A 154 -0.73 10.37 -1.76
CA LEU A 154 0.54 9.68 -1.53
C LEU A 154 0.60 8.89 -0.22
N GLU A 155 -0.51 8.84 0.54
CA GLU A 155 -0.54 8.22 1.86
C GLU A 155 -0.39 6.69 1.79
N ASN A 156 -1.10 6.05 0.85
CA ASN A 156 -0.99 4.61 0.60
C ASN A 156 -0.55 4.35 -0.85
N PRO A 157 0.74 4.08 -1.11
CA PRO A 157 1.27 3.91 -2.46
C PRO A 157 0.88 2.57 -3.12
N TYR A 158 -0.04 1.82 -2.51
CA TYR A 158 -0.41 0.47 -2.90
C TYR A 158 -1.91 0.30 -3.20
N ASP A 159 -2.76 1.35 -3.17
CA ASP A 159 -4.20 1.18 -3.41
C ASP A 159 -4.52 0.87 -4.90
N GLY A 160 -3.55 1.12 -5.77
CA GLY A 160 -3.54 0.86 -7.19
C GLY A 160 -4.23 1.96 -7.99
N ASP A 161 -4.14 3.19 -7.51
CA ASP A 161 -4.48 4.40 -8.24
C ASP A 161 -3.43 4.71 -9.31
N MET A 162 -3.72 5.68 -10.18
CA MET A 162 -2.89 5.97 -11.36
C MET A 162 -1.47 6.44 -11.00
N ASN A 163 -1.29 6.96 -9.78
CA ASN A 163 -0.01 7.45 -9.24
C ASN A 163 0.62 6.49 -8.22
N ASP A 164 0.07 5.29 -8.06
CA ASP A 164 0.60 4.25 -7.17
C ASP A 164 1.64 3.36 -7.86
N LEU A 165 2.33 2.53 -7.06
CA LEU A 165 3.40 1.63 -7.50
C LEU A 165 2.91 0.34 -8.18
#